data_AF-A0A6J3HFN0-F1
#
_entry.id   AF-A0A6J3HFN0-F1
#
_cell.length_a   1.000
_cell.length_b   1.000
_cell.length_c   1.000
_cell.angle_alpha   90.00
_cell.angle_beta   90.00
_cell.angle_gamma   90.00
#
_symmetry.space_group_name_H-M   'P 1'
#
loop_
_entity.id
_entity.type
_entity.pdbx_description
1 polymer ?
#
loop_
_entity_poly.entity_id
_entity_poly.type
_entity_poly.pdbx_seq_one_letter_code
_entity_poly.pdbx_strand_id
1 'polypeptide(L)'
;WVGVALGRAQNKDSLFLLTQTVIIGSYLIAHGFFSVYGMCVDTLFLCFCEDLERNDGSQERPYFMSPELRDILLKGSAEEGKRAEDEE
;
A
#
# COMPACT_ATOMS: atom_id res chain seq x y z
N TRP A 1 41.95 24.65 20.22
CA TRP A 1 41.18 23.41 20.49
C TRP A 1 39.72 23.66 20.88
N VAL A 2 39.39 24.59 21.79
CA VAL A 2 37.99 24.92 22.18
C VAL A 2 37.13 25.45 21.00
N GLY A 3 37.66 26.32 20.14
CA GLY A 3 36.92 26.87 18.99
C GLY A 3 36.60 25.88 17.86
N VAL A 4 37.39 24.81 17.71
CA VAL A 4 37.15 23.75 16.71
C VAL A 4 36.07 22.78 17.18
N ALA A 5 36.01 22.49 18.48
CA ALA A 5 34.96 21.66 19.07
C ALA A 5 33.59 22.35 19.01
N LEU A 6 33.55 23.66 19.24
CA LEU A 6 32.32 24.46 19.17
C LEU A 6 31.81 24.64 17.73
N GLY A 7 32.72 24.83 16.76
CA GLY A 7 32.37 24.85 15.32
C GLY A 7 31.91 23.50 14.77
N ARG A 8 32.41 22.37 15.32
CA ARG A 8 31.95 21.02 14.96
C ARG A 8 30.61 20.65 15.60
N ALA A 9 30.25 21.23 16.75
CA ALA A 9 28.93 21.04 17.38
C ALA A 9 27.83 21.75 16.58
N GLN A 10 28.01 23.04 16.27
CA GLN A 10 27.08 23.83 15.44
C GLN A 10 26.82 23.21 14.05
N ASN A 11 27.83 22.62 13.42
CA ASN A 11 27.69 21.94 12.12
C ASN A 11 26.88 20.63 12.24
N LYS A 12 27.10 19.84 13.30
CA LYS A 12 26.35 18.60 13.57
C LYS A 12 24.89 18.88 13.91
N ASP A 13 24.61 19.95 14.66
CA ASP A 13 23.24 20.35 15.00
C ASP A 13 22.46 20.75 13.73
N SER A 14 23.09 21.51 12.84
CA SER A 14 22.48 21.91 11.56
C SER A 14 22.24 20.71 10.61
N LEU A 15 23.17 19.75 10.57
CA LEU A 15 23.01 18.51 9.81
C LEU A 15 21.92 17.59 10.41
N PHE A 16 21.82 17.54 11.74
CA PHE A 16 20.79 16.77 12.45
C PHE A 16 19.39 17.35 12.22
N LEU A 17 19.25 18.68 12.25
CA LEU A 17 17.99 19.34 11.93
C LEU A 17 17.56 19.11 10.47
N LEU A 18 18.50 19.15 9.53
CA LEU A 18 18.21 18.86 8.12
C LEU A 18 17.75 17.42 7.91
N THR A 19 18.47 16.45 8.49
CA THR A 19 18.11 15.02 8.39
C THR A 19 16.73 14.75 9.02
N GLN A 20 16.45 15.33 10.18
CA GLN A 20 15.16 15.13 10.83
C GLN A 20 13.99 15.75 10.03
N THR A 21 14.23 16.90 9.40
CA THR A 21 13.25 17.56 8.52
C THR A 21 12.95 16.72 7.28
N VAL A 22 13.98 16.14 6.66
CA VAL A 22 13.81 15.26 5.48
C VAL A 22 13.05 13.98 5.84
N ILE A 23 13.34 13.37 7.00
CA ILE A 23 12.62 12.17 7.47
C ILE A 23 11.15 12.49 7.71
N ILE A 24 10.84 13.57 8.43
CA ILE A 24 9.45 13.96 8.70
C ILE A 24 8.74 14.33 7.39
N GLY A 25 9.38 15.12 6.53
CA GLY A 25 8.80 15.52 5.25
C GLY A 25 8.48 14.33 4.35
N SER A 26 9.42 13.38 4.21
CA SER A 26 9.18 12.16 3.42
C SER A 26 8.13 11.26 4.06
N TYR A 27 8.09 11.13 5.39
CA TYR A 27 7.04 10.39 6.10
C TYR A 27 5.65 10.98 5.86
N LEU A 28 5.49 12.30 5.93
CA LEU A 28 4.19 12.96 5.69
C LEU A 28 3.71 12.74 4.26
N ILE A 29 4.62 12.86 3.28
CA ILE A 29 4.31 12.62 1.87
C ILE A 29 3.92 11.15 1.67
N ALA A 30 4.74 10.21 2.16
CA ALA A 30 4.45 8.78 2.07
C ALA A 30 3.11 8.44 2.72
N HIS A 31 2.88 8.91 3.95
CA HIS A 31 1.63 8.69 4.67
C HIS A 31 0.41 9.25 3.92
N GLY A 32 0.53 10.44 3.32
CA GLY A 32 -0.51 11.00 2.47
C GLY A 32 -0.84 10.10 1.27
N PHE A 33 0.18 9.64 0.54
CA PHE A 33 -0.01 8.72 -0.58
C PHE A 33 -0.57 7.36 -0.14
N PHE A 34 -0.08 6.78 0.95
CA PHE A 34 -0.57 5.51 1.47
C PHE A 34 -2.03 5.61 1.93
N SER A 35 -2.46 6.74 2.49
CA SER A 35 -3.86 6.95 2.89
C SER A 35 -4.80 6.99 1.69
N VAL A 36 -4.44 7.72 0.64
CA VAL A 36 -5.25 7.76 -0.60
C VAL A 36 -5.22 6.40 -1.29
N TYR A 37 -4.06 5.76 -1.34
CA TYR A 37 -3.91 4.41 -1.88
C TYR A 37 -4.83 3.41 -1.16
N GLY A 38 -4.87 3.41 0.17
CA GLY A 38 -5.77 2.55 0.95
C GLY A 38 -7.24 2.77 0.59
N MET A 39 -7.69 4.03 0.55
CA MET A 39 -9.05 4.37 0.14
C MET A 39 -9.39 3.89 -1.27
N CYS A 40 -8.47 4.08 -2.24
CA CYS A 40 -8.67 3.61 -3.61
C CYS A 40 -8.71 2.07 -3.69
N VAL A 41 -7.89 1.39 -2.89
CA VAL A 41 -7.89 -0.08 -2.83
C VAL A 41 -9.21 -0.59 -2.24
N ASP A 42 -9.73 0.06 -1.19
CA ASP A 42 -11.03 -0.28 -0.61
C ASP A 42 -12.18 -0.13 -1.62
N THR A 43 -12.20 0.95 -2.40
CA THR A 43 -13.24 1.15 -3.43
C THR A 43 -13.13 0.15 -4.57
N LEU A 44 -11.91 -0.17 -5.03
CA LEU A 44 -11.68 -1.18 -6.06
C LEU A 44 -12.14 -2.56 -5.60
N PHE A 45 -11.84 -2.94 -4.37
CA PHE A 45 -12.29 -4.20 -3.81
C PHE A 45 -13.81 -4.26 -3.62
N LEU A 46 -14.44 -3.18 -3.16
CA LEU A 46 -15.90 -3.14 -3.06
C LEU A 46 -16.58 -3.26 -4.43
N CYS A 47 -16.12 -2.50 -5.41
CA CYS A 47 -16.64 -2.59 -6.78
C CYS A 47 -16.46 -3.99 -7.36
N PHE A 48 -15.35 -4.66 -7.03
CA PHE A 48 -15.11 -6.05 -7.41
C PHE A 48 -16.11 -7.01 -6.76
N CYS A 49 -16.29 -6.94 -5.43
CA CYS A 49 -17.25 -7.79 -4.74
C CYS A 49 -18.69 -7.57 -5.24
N GLU A 50 -19.06 -6.32 -5.50
CA GLU A 50 -20.37 -5.98 -6.07
C GLU A 50 -20.54 -6.52 -7.51
N ASP A 51 -19.47 -6.46 -8.33
CA ASP A 51 -19.45 -7.04 -9.67
C ASP A 51 -19.60 -8.57 -9.61
N LEU A 52 -18.93 -9.23 -8.67
CA LEU A 52 -19.06 -10.68 -8.44
C LEU A 52 -20.45 -11.10 -7.95
N GLU A 53 -21.12 -10.27 -7.14
CA GLU A 53 -22.45 -10.57 -6.62
C GLU A 53 -23.53 -10.38 -7.70
N ARG A 54 -23.36 -9.40 -8.58
CA ARG A 54 -24.36 -9.08 -9.63
C ARG A 54 -24.15 -9.80 -10.95
N ASN A 55 -22.90 -10.08 -11.30
CA ASN A 55 -22.54 -10.72 -12.56
C ASN A 55 -21.99 -12.12 -12.29
N ASP A 56 -22.43 -13.10 -13.07
CA ASP A 56 -22.02 -14.50 -12.94
C ASP A 56 -20.95 -14.90 -13.97
N GLY A 57 -20.59 -13.96 -14.87
CA GLY A 57 -19.65 -14.19 -15.95
C GLY A 57 -20.27 -14.83 -17.19
N SER A 58 -21.61 -14.97 -17.24
CA SER A 58 -22.33 -15.48 -18.39
C SER A 58 -22.31 -14.51 -19.58
N GLN A 59 -22.71 -14.98 -20.77
CA GLN A 59 -22.82 -14.09 -21.95
C GLN A 59 -23.89 -13.01 -21.79
N GLU A 60 -24.88 -13.20 -20.90
CA GLU A 60 -25.89 -12.18 -20.58
C GLU A 60 -25.43 -11.22 -19.47
N ARG A 61 -24.54 -11.66 -18.56
CA ARG A 61 -24.02 -10.86 -17.43
C ARG A 61 -22.50 -11.09 -17.24
N PRO A 62 -21.66 -10.54 -18.15
CA PRO A 62 -20.22 -10.68 -18.05
C PRO A 62 -19.67 -9.86 -16.88
N TYR A 63 -18.53 -10.29 -16.32
CA TYR A 63 -17.79 -9.46 -15.37
C TYR A 63 -17.25 -8.20 -16.05
N PHE A 64 -17.42 -7.05 -15.41
CA PHE A 64 -16.98 -5.76 -15.92
C PHE A 64 -15.64 -5.30 -15.34
N MET A 65 -15.15 -5.98 -14.29
CA MET A 65 -13.84 -5.70 -13.73
C MET A 65 -12.68 -5.99 -14.70
N SER A 66 -11.47 -5.49 -14.39
CA SER A 66 -10.27 -5.83 -15.15
C SER A 66 -9.88 -7.31 -15.02
N PRO A 67 -9.46 -7.97 -16.11
CA PRO A 67 -9.12 -9.38 -16.10
C PRO A 67 -7.89 -9.69 -15.23
N GLU A 68 -6.92 -8.78 -15.12
CA GLU A 68 -5.74 -9.01 -14.28
C GLU A 68 -6.07 -9.06 -12.79
N LEU A 69 -6.93 -8.14 -12.32
CA LEU A 69 -7.34 -8.09 -10.91
C LEU A 69 -8.17 -9.32 -10.53
N ARG A 70 -9.03 -9.77 -11.45
CA ARG A 70 -9.82 -11.00 -11.30
C ARG A 70 -8.92 -12.21 -11.10
N ASP A 71 -7.96 -12.38 -12.01
CA ASP A 71 -7.11 -13.57 -12.05
C ASP A 71 -6.16 -13.62 -10.83
N ILE A 72 -5.66 -12.47 -10.36
CA ILE A 72 -4.84 -12.38 -9.15
C ILE A 72 -5.65 -12.78 -7.91
N LEU A 73 -6.88 -12.29 -7.77
CA LEU A 73 -7.69 -12.54 -6.57
C LEU A 73 -8.25 -13.96 -6.51
N LEU A 74 -8.85 -14.46 -7.60
CA LEU A 74 -9.34 -15.83 -7.66
C LEU A 74 -8.23 -16.87 -7.47
N LYS A 75 -7.03 -16.58 -7.96
CA LYS A 75 -5.86 -17.44 -7.75
C LYS A 75 -5.36 -17.37 -6.31
N GLY A 76 -5.40 -16.20 -5.67
CA GLY A 76 -5.11 -16.04 -4.25
C GLY A 76 -6.03 -16.86 -3.36
N SER A 77 -7.35 -16.80 -3.60
CA SER A 77 -8.34 -17.56 -2.84
C SER A 77 -8.18 -19.09 -2.99
N ALA A 78 -7.79 -19.56 -4.18
CA ALA A 78 -7.56 -20.98 -4.44
C ALA A 78 -6.30 -21.54 -3.76
N GLU A 79 -5.28 -20.70 -3.54
CA GLU A 79 -4.07 -21.10 -2.80
C GLU A 79 -4.29 -21.09 -1.28
N GLU A 80 -5.12 -20.17 -0.78
CA GLU A 80 -5.45 -20.09 0.65
C GLU A 80 -6.32 -21.26 1.12
N GLY A 81 -7.19 -21.80 0.26
CA GLY A 81 -7.95 -23.03 0.52
C GLY A 81 -7.07 -24.29 0.58
N LYS A 82 -6.04 -24.40 -0.27
CA LYS A 82 -5.11 -25.55 -0.25
C LYS A 82 -4.26 -25.60 1.02
N ARG A 83 -3.88 -24.43 1.55
CA ARG A 83 -3.11 -24.37 2.81
C ARG A 83 -3.95 -24.75 4.02
N ALA A 84 -5.26 -24.50 3.98
CA ALA A 84 -6.19 -24.92 5.03
C ALA A 84 -6.53 -26.42 4.95
N GLU A 85 -6.56 -27.02 3.76
CA GLU A 85 -6.76 -28.47 3.57
C GLU A 85 -5.52 -29.31 3.96
N ASP A 86 -4.31 -28.76 3.87
CA ASP A 86 -3.08 -29.43 4.31
C ASP A 86 -2.86 -29.35 5.84
N GLU A 87 -3.68 -28.60 6.58
CA GLU A 87 -3.65 -28.49 8.04
C GLU A 87 -4.78 -29.27 8.77
N GLU A 88 -5.66 -30.01 8.04
CA GLU A 88 -6.66 -30.93 8.61
C GLU A 88 -6.28 -32.42 8.46
#